data_AF-A0A7S8ENB4-F1
#
_entry.id   AF-A0A7S8ENB4-F1
#
_cell.length_a   1.000
_cell.length_b   1.000
_cell.length_c   1.000
_cell.angle_alpha   90.00
_cell.angle_beta   90.00
_cell.angle_gamma   90.00
#
_symmetry.space_group_name_H-M   'P 1'
#
loop_
_entity.id
_entity.type
_entity.pdbx_description
1 polymer ?
#
loop_
_entity_poly.entity_id
_entity_poly.type
_entity_poly.pdbx_seq_one_letter_code
_entity_poly.pdbx_strand_id
1 'polypeptide(L)'
;MSFTLSGTSAYPRQFHHSTNIGTGGRHFIGFQHRNLSDTTIPFLTDWPILRSLVDSWVFNKDGNFVFLCLFKVADDRESANGRIYAFERNVWREVRASFDAVLNELPASWDDETVLHDEFSQENLDKAGYSARFDIKRNGVTAIDTLSVAPDDRPEIRAERLEHAFAAQSYFCLRDLLHTHRFHSPSSDTIIDVYDDLDTLKRQVNFGLMRRALSARRVQTVEAQQRAIGIIAYLKAFRINVMSAADREALSFSLDETLAAINASIPLIAAKEFRSPKNALDRLRLKVIAGISIIFGYAALIKDSKVLVPQQLSWVRSLFTFIQERIGLALLSTVLLIWFIQVLLSLKNGKRDDILRNTSRVALAFRVRRFAIFEIVVATGMLTGALLLIAWIFETLLSGPAIPG
;
A
#
# COMPACT_ATOMS: atom_id res chain seq x y z
N MET A 1 16.05 -4.54 -13.41
CA MET A 1 14.74 -5.22 -13.51
C MET A 1 14.96 -6.64 -14.03
N SER A 2 14.05 -7.60 -13.77
CA SER A 2 14.16 -8.97 -14.28
C SER A 2 12.88 -9.38 -15.01
N PHE A 3 12.93 -9.48 -16.34
CA PHE A 3 11.78 -9.91 -17.14
C PHE A 3 11.34 -11.35 -16.87
N THR A 4 12.21 -12.18 -16.29
CA THR A 4 11.87 -13.55 -15.87
C THR A 4 10.93 -13.64 -14.68
N LEU A 5 10.78 -12.55 -13.91
CA LEU A 5 9.88 -12.49 -12.74
C LEU A 5 8.55 -11.80 -13.07
N SER A 6 8.27 -11.55 -14.35
CA SER A 6 7.07 -10.86 -14.81
C SER A 6 5.81 -11.59 -14.34
N GLY A 7 4.87 -10.88 -13.74
CA GLY A 7 3.57 -11.44 -13.33
C GLY A 7 3.55 -12.12 -11.96
N THR A 8 4.68 -12.15 -11.26
CA THR A 8 4.78 -12.75 -9.90
C THR A 8 4.21 -11.85 -8.80
N SER A 9 3.95 -10.57 -9.08
CA SER A 9 3.38 -9.65 -8.11
C SER A 9 1.90 -9.93 -7.84
N ALA A 10 1.51 -9.87 -6.58
CA ALA A 10 0.13 -10.01 -6.13
C ALA A 10 -0.60 -8.65 -5.97
N TYR A 11 0.03 -7.53 -6.30
CA TYR A 11 -0.50 -6.18 -6.05
C TYR A 11 -0.86 -5.42 -7.34
N PRO A 12 -1.97 -4.64 -7.37
CA PRO A 12 -3.09 -4.66 -6.42
C PRO A 12 -3.88 -5.98 -6.46
N ARG A 13 -3.75 -6.75 -7.55
CA ARG A 13 -4.26 -8.10 -7.71
C ARG A 13 -3.24 -8.94 -8.47
N GLN A 14 -3.29 -10.26 -8.30
CA GLN A 14 -2.43 -11.17 -9.05
C GLN A 14 -2.69 -11.05 -10.56
N PHE A 15 -1.62 -11.02 -11.35
CA PHE A 15 -1.70 -11.06 -12.80
C PHE A 15 -2.13 -12.45 -13.28
N HIS A 16 -3.14 -12.49 -14.13
CA HIS A 16 -3.45 -13.68 -14.93
C HIS A 16 -2.58 -13.63 -16.18
N HIS A 17 -1.61 -14.52 -16.31
CA HIS A 17 -0.60 -14.41 -17.35
C HIS A 17 -0.12 -15.77 -17.84
N SER A 18 0.51 -15.73 -19.01
CA SER A 18 1.19 -16.83 -19.67
C SER A 18 2.49 -16.28 -20.27
N THR A 19 3.61 -16.97 -20.08
CA THR A 19 4.92 -16.49 -20.57
C THR A 19 5.87 -17.65 -20.83
N ASN A 20 6.73 -17.50 -21.84
CA ASN A 20 7.85 -18.41 -22.13
C ASN A 20 9.21 -17.83 -21.77
N ILE A 21 9.25 -16.62 -21.16
CA ILE A 21 10.52 -15.96 -20.80
C ILE A 21 11.35 -16.82 -19.84
N GLY A 22 10.69 -17.52 -18.91
CA GLY A 22 11.35 -18.42 -17.96
C GLY A 22 11.99 -19.66 -18.59
N THR A 23 11.52 -20.09 -19.76
CA THR A 23 12.01 -21.27 -20.50
C THR A 23 12.93 -20.91 -21.65
N GLY A 24 13.36 -19.64 -21.74
CA GLY A 24 14.28 -19.15 -22.78
C GLY A 24 13.61 -18.43 -23.95
N GLY A 25 12.28 -18.41 -24.01
CA GLY A 25 11.53 -17.57 -24.96
C GLY A 25 11.54 -16.09 -24.56
N ARG A 26 10.72 -15.28 -25.24
CA ARG A 26 10.77 -13.81 -25.12
C ARG A 26 9.42 -13.14 -24.96
N HIS A 27 8.34 -13.90 -24.89
CA HIS A 27 6.98 -13.39 -24.96
C HIS A 27 6.29 -13.42 -23.60
N PHE A 28 5.52 -12.37 -23.36
CA PHE A 28 4.64 -12.26 -22.21
C PHE A 28 3.27 -11.80 -22.67
N ILE A 29 2.25 -12.48 -22.15
CA ILE A 29 0.87 -12.03 -22.20
C ILE A 29 0.28 -12.14 -20.80
N GLY A 30 -0.40 -11.09 -20.37
CA GLY A 30 -1.17 -11.16 -19.14
C GLY A 30 -2.07 -9.98 -18.93
N PHE A 31 -3.03 -10.13 -18.05
CA PHE A 31 -3.95 -9.06 -17.69
C PHE A 31 -4.10 -8.90 -16.19
N GLN A 32 -4.45 -7.68 -15.79
CA GLN A 32 -4.72 -7.31 -14.42
C GLN A 32 -5.94 -6.39 -14.33
N HIS A 33 -6.78 -6.63 -13.34
CA HIS A 33 -7.86 -5.70 -12.99
C HIS A 33 -7.28 -4.52 -12.21
N ARG A 34 -7.55 -3.29 -12.66
CA ARG A 34 -7.12 -2.05 -11.97
C ARG A 34 -8.24 -1.02 -11.96
N ASN A 35 -8.20 -0.12 -10.97
CA ASN A 35 -9.06 1.05 -10.98
C ASN A 35 -8.29 2.31 -11.38
N LEU A 36 -8.90 3.19 -12.17
CA LEU A 36 -8.28 4.48 -12.52
C LEU A 36 -7.97 5.34 -11.29
N SER A 37 -8.78 5.27 -10.22
CA SER A 37 -8.49 5.96 -8.95
C SER A 37 -7.35 5.39 -8.12
N ASP A 38 -6.86 4.18 -8.42
CA ASP A 38 -5.80 3.57 -7.60
C ASP A 38 -4.53 4.47 -7.57
N THR A 39 -4.34 5.32 -8.58
CA THR A 39 -3.23 6.27 -8.67
C THR A 39 -3.51 7.62 -8.04
N THR A 40 -4.74 8.12 -8.19
CA THR A 40 -5.11 9.43 -7.67
C THR A 40 -5.34 9.40 -6.16
N ILE A 41 -5.89 8.30 -5.63
CA ILE A 41 -6.24 8.20 -4.20
C ILE A 41 -5.93 6.78 -3.67
N PRO A 42 -4.65 6.49 -3.32
CA PRO A 42 -4.17 5.14 -3.01
C PRO A 42 -4.82 4.43 -1.80
N PHE A 43 -5.55 5.13 -0.92
CA PHE A 43 -6.25 4.47 0.21
C PHE A 43 -7.66 4.01 -0.16
N LEU A 44 -8.24 4.52 -1.27
CA LEU A 44 -9.48 3.97 -1.81
C LEU A 44 -9.31 2.53 -2.26
N THR A 45 -8.06 2.09 -2.49
CA THR A 45 -7.69 0.70 -2.74
C THR A 45 -8.16 -0.27 -1.64
N ASP A 46 -8.40 0.21 -0.42
CA ASP A 46 -8.91 -0.63 0.68
C ASP A 46 -10.44 -0.53 0.88
N TRP A 47 -11.11 0.40 0.19
CA TRP A 47 -12.54 0.72 0.39
C TRP A 47 -13.31 0.65 -0.94
N PRO A 48 -13.72 -0.54 -1.40
CA PRO A 48 -14.31 -0.74 -2.73
C PRO A 48 -15.55 0.13 -3.03
N ILE A 49 -16.40 0.34 -2.02
CA ILE A 49 -17.62 1.16 -2.16
C ILE A 49 -17.27 2.63 -2.38
N LEU A 50 -16.37 3.18 -1.54
CA LEU A 50 -15.95 4.58 -1.65
C LEU A 50 -15.17 4.83 -2.95
N ARG A 51 -14.37 3.84 -3.38
CA ARG A 51 -13.67 3.87 -4.66
C ARG A 51 -14.62 4.01 -5.83
N SER A 52 -15.63 3.13 -5.91
CA SER A 52 -16.65 3.18 -6.97
C SER A 52 -17.38 4.52 -7.02
N LEU A 53 -17.75 5.07 -5.85
CA LEU A 53 -18.36 6.39 -5.76
C LEU A 53 -17.45 7.51 -6.27
N VAL A 54 -16.17 7.49 -5.88
CA VAL A 54 -15.21 8.50 -6.31
C VAL A 54 -14.90 8.38 -7.80
N ASP A 55 -14.75 7.16 -8.32
CA ASP A 55 -14.52 6.92 -9.74
C ASP A 55 -15.69 7.43 -10.59
N SER A 56 -16.91 7.09 -10.19
CA SER A 56 -18.14 7.57 -10.81
C SER A 56 -18.23 9.10 -10.76
N TRP A 57 -17.88 9.72 -9.63
CA TRP A 57 -18.06 11.16 -9.47
C TRP A 57 -16.93 12.00 -10.09
N VAL A 58 -15.68 11.54 -10.02
CA VAL A 58 -14.47 12.25 -10.49
C VAL A 58 -14.19 11.97 -11.95
N PHE A 59 -14.29 10.72 -12.39
CA PHE A 59 -13.96 10.31 -13.76
C PHE A 59 -15.20 10.10 -14.64
N ASN A 60 -16.40 10.07 -14.05
CA ASN A 60 -17.66 9.80 -14.76
C ASN A 60 -17.55 8.54 -15.63
N LYS A 61 -16.87 7.52 -15.08
CA LYS A 61 -16.74 6.17 -15.62
C LYS A 61 -16.75 5.19 -14.46
N ASP A 62 -17.19 3.96 -14.70
CA ASP A 62 -16.86 2.86 -13.82
C ASP A 62 -15.34 2.71 -13.89
N GLY A 63 -14.64 3.18 -12.85
CA GLY A 63 -13.18 3.18 -12.81
C GLY A 63 -12.55 1.80 -12.91
N ASN A 64 -13.34 0.72 -13.02
CA ASN A 64 -12.93 -0.67 -13.08
C ASN A 64 -12.54 -1.10 -14.50
N PHE A 65 -11.25 -1.12 -14.79
CA PHE A 65 -10.69 -1.56 -16.07
C PHE A 65 -9.94 -2.87 -15.95
N VAL A 66 -9.78 -3.56 -17.08
CA VAL A 66 -8.86 -4.67 -17.26
C VAL A 66 -7.75 -4.23 -18.19
N PHE A 67 -6.53 -4.22 -17.66
CA PHE A 67 -5.33 -3.89 -18.42
C PHE A 67 -4.72 -5.18 -18.95
N LEU A 68 -4.82 -5.39 -20.25
CA LEU A 68 -4.12 -6.45 -20.98
C LEU A 68 -2.75 -5.91 -21.40
N CYS A 69 -1.69 -6.65 -21.11
CA CYS A 69 -0.32 -6.33 -21.45
C CYS A 69 0.27 -7.44 -22.31
N LEU A 70 0.79 -7.04 -23.49
CA LEU A 70 1.46 -7.91 -24.44
C LEU A 70 2.86 -7.36 -24.68
N PHE A 71 3.91 -8.15 -24.47
CA PHE A 71 5.26 -7.68 -24.80
C PHE A 71 6.22 -8.79 -25.21
N LYS A 72 7.23 -8.36 -25.95
CA LYS A 72 8.38 -9.16 -26.33
C LYS A 72 9.64 -8.55 -25.73
N VAL A 73 10.49 -9.40 -25.17
CA VAL A 73 11.84 -9.03 -24.72
C VAL A 73 12.73 -8.98 -25.96
N ALA A 74 13.50 -7.90 -26.09
CA ALA A 74 14.44 -7.75 -27.20
C ALA A 74 15.56 -8.81 -27.14
N ASP A 75 16.21 -9.02 -28.28
CA ASP A 75 17.32 -9.98 -28.46
C ASP A 75 18.46 -9.74 -27.46
N ASP A 76 18.76 -8.47 -27.18
CA ASP A 76 19.77 -8.05 -26.21
C ASP A 76 19.38 -8.31 -24.76
N ARG A 77 18.11 -8.62 -24.50
CA ARG A 77 17.50 -8.79 -23.16
C ARG A 77 17.64 -7.57 -22.25
N GLU A 78 17.98 -6.42 -22.81
CA GLU A 78 18.12 -5.14 -22.11
C GLU A 78 16.88 -4.28 -22.27
N SER A 79 15.98 -4.61 -23.21
CA SER A 79 14.71 -3.94 -23.40
C SER A 79 13.56 -4.91 -23.63
N ALA A 80 12.34 -4.42 -23.41
CA ALA A 80 11.12 -5.08 -23.81
C ALA A 80 10.17 -4.04 -24.42
N ASN A 81 9.52 -4.42 -25.52
CA ASN A 81 8.60 -3.56 -26.24
C ASN A 81 7.24 -4.26 -26.36
N GLY A 82 6.17 -3.50 -26.21
CA GLY A 82 4.84 -4.08 -26.11
C GLY A 82 3.72 -3.09 -26.29
N ARG A 83 2.51 -3.59 -26.03
CA ARG A 83 1.28 -2.81 -26.02
C ARG A 83 0.45 -3.11 -24.78
N ILE A 84 -0.27 -2.10 -24.33
CA ILE A 84 -1.25 -2.18 -23.26
C ILE A 84 -2.60 -1.77 -23.81
N TYR A 85 -3.63 -2.53 -23.45
CA TYR A 85 -5.02 -2.24 -23.75
C TYR A 85 -5.79 -2.16 -22.44
N ALA A 86 -6.62 -1.12 -22.29
CA ALA A 86 -7.54 -1.03 -21.17
C ALA A 86 -8.97 -1.27 -21.66
N PHE A 87 -9.59 -2.33 -21.14
CA PHE A 87 -10.97 -2.69 -21.43
C PHE A 87 -11.85 -2.34 -20.25
N GLU A 88 -13.05 -1.82 -20.51
CA GLU A 88 -14.09 -1.76 -19.50
C GLU A 88 -14.47 -3.18 -19.08
N ARG A 89 -14.85 -3.37 -17.81
CA ARG A 89 -15.11 -4.70 -17.25
C ARG A 89 -16.16 -5.50 -18.03
N ASN A 90 -17.19 -4.84 -18.56
CA ASN A 90 -18.25 -5.51 -19.33
C ASN A 90 -17.72 -5.97 -20.69
N VAL A 91 -17.03 -5.09 -21.42
CA VAL A 91 -16.36 -5.40 -22.68
C VAL A 91 -15.35 -6.52 -22.52
N TRP A 92 -14.56 -6.51 -21.43
CA TRP A 92 -13.60 -7.56 -21.14
C TRP A 92 -14.25 -8.95 -21.04
N ARG A 93 -15.49 -9.07 -20.54
CA ARG A 93 -16.16 -10.39 -20.45
C ARG A 93 -16.43 -10.99 -21.82
N GLU A 94 -16.77 -10.15 -22.80
CA GLU A 94 -16.99 -10.56 -24.18
C GLU A 94 -15.67 -10.92 -24.86
N VAL A 95 -14.66 -10.08 -24.65
CA VAL A 95 -13.34 -10.23 -25.27
C VAL A 95 -12.57 -11.41 -24.67
N ARG A 96 -12.69 -11.68 -23.37
CA ARG A 96 -11.90 -12.69 -22.66
C ARG A 96 -11.98 -14.09 -23.28
N ALA A 97 -13.13 -14.48 -23.81
CA ALA A 97 -13.30 -15.81 -24.39
C ALA A 97 -12.31 -16.07 -25.53
N SER A 98 -11.97 -15.06 -26.35
CA SER A 98 -10.97 -15.21 -27.40
C SER A 98 -9.53 -15.27 -26.85
N PHE A 99 -9.30 -14.70 -25.67
CA PHE A 99 -7.98 -14.66 -25.04
C PHE A 99 -7.69 -15.89 -24.17
N ASP A 100 -8.72 -16.51 -23.57
CA ASP A 100 -8.54 -17.68 -22.72
C ASP A 100 -7.94 -18.86 -23.52
N ALA A 101 -8.30 -19.02 -24.81
CA ALA A 101 -7.66 -20.01 -25.68
C ALA A 101 -6.16 -19.74 -25.83
N VAL A 102 -5.78 -18.51 -26.20
CA VAL A 102 -4.38 -18.11 -26.40
C VAL A 102 -3.56 -18.20 -25.11
N LEU A 103 -4.12 -17.74 -23.99
CA LEU A 103 -3.48 -17.76 -22.67
C LEU A 103 -3.18 -19.19 -22.18
N ASN A 104 -4.10 -20.13 -22.44
CA ASN A 104 -3.98 -21.51 -21.99
C ASN A 104 -3.11 -22.35 -22.94
N GLU A 105 -3.10 -22.04 -24.24
CA GLU A 105 -2.48 -22.92 -25.24
C GLU A 105 -1.03 -22.55 -25.61
N LEU A 106 -0.59 -21.28 -25.50
CA LEU A 106 0.54 -20.84 -26.33
C LEU A 106 1.46 -19.76 -25.72
N PRO A 107 2.41 -20.12 -24.84
CA PRO A 107 3.73 -19.48 -24.94
C PRO A 107 4.87 -20.46 -25.21
N ALA A 108 4.77 -21.71 -24.76
CA ALA A 108 5.87 -22.66 -24.83
C ALA A 108 6.26 -23.02 -26.29
N SER A 109 5.35 -22.84 -27.23
CA SER A 109 5.51 -23.14 -28.66
C SER A 109 5.62 -21.92 -29.56
N TRP A 110 5.47 -20.71 -29.02
CA TRP A 110 5.64 -19.49 -29.82
C TRP A 110 7.09 -19.33 -30.22
N ASP A 111 7.31 -19.23 -31.53
CA ASP A 111 8.62 -18.96 -32.06
C ASP A 111 9.02 -17.51 -31.76
N ASP A 112 10.30 -17.27 -31.92
CA ASP A 112 10.90 -15.98 -31.67
C ASP A 112 10.45 -14.90 -32.67
N GLU A 113 9.81 -15.26 -33.78
CA GLU A 113 9.34 -14.36 -34.83
C GLU A 113 7.85 -13.98 -34.67
N THR A 114 7.11 -14.67 -33.80
CA THR A 114 5.68 -14.47 -33.60
C THR A 114 5.40 -13.02 -33.21
N VAL A 115 4.62 -12.34 -34.05
CA VAL A 115 4.15 -10.98 -33.79
C VAL A 115 2.90 -11.09 -32.93
N LEU A 116 3.07 -10.88 -31.62
CA LEU A 116 2.00 -11.02 -30.62
C LEU A 116 0.68 -10.36 -31.01
N HIS A 117 0.74 -9.22 -31.69
CA HIS A 117 -0.44 -8.47 -32.08
C HIS A 117 -1.28 -9.18 -33.15
N ASP A 118 -0.63 -9.93 -34.04
CA ASP A 118 -1.27 -10.53 -35.20
C ASP A 118 -2.03 -11.81 -34.80
N GLU A 119 -1.66 -12.40 -33.66
CA GLU A 119 -2.35 -13.53 -33.03
C GLU A 119 -3.70 -13.14 -32.40
N PHE A 120 -3.99 -11.84 -32.25
CA PHE A 120 -5.25 -11.37 -31.69
C PHE A 120 -6.14 -10.76 -32.76
N SER A 121 -7.44 -11.08 -32.70
CA SER A 121 -8.43 -10.43 -33.56
C SER A 121 -8.40 -8.92 -33.32
N GLN A 122 -8.09 -8.16 -34.38
CA GLN A 122 -8.13 -6.70 -34.37
C GLN A 122 -9.49 -6.19 -33.89
N GLU A 123 -10.57 -6.83 -34.31
CA GLU A 123 -11.93 -6.49 -33.86
C GLU A 123 -12.07 -6.55 -32.33
N ASN A 124 -11.39 -7.47 -31.67
CA ASN A 124 -11.42 -7.57 -30.20
C ASN A 124 -10.51 -6.54 -29.53
N LEU A 125 -9.39 -6.18 -30.16
CA LEU A 125 -8.49 -5.13 -29.66
C LEU A 125 -9.08 -3.72 -29.84
N ASP A 126 -9.82 -3.50 -30.92
CA ASP A 126 -10.50 -2.23 -31.23
C ASP A 126 -11.63 -1.91 -30.24
N LYS A 127 -12.10 -2.91 -29.48
CA LYS A 127 -13.05 -2.72 -28.37
C LYS A 127 -12.38 -2.11 -27.13
N ALA A 128 -11.05 -1.94 -27.11
CA ALA A 128 -10.36 -1.31 -25.99
C ALA A 128 -10.71 0.17 -25.87
N GLY A 129 -11.01 0.63 -24.66
CA GLY A 129 -11.24 2.05 -24.38
C GLY A 129 -9.97 2.89 -24.41
N TYR A 130 -8.81 2.25 -24.35
CA TYR A 130 -7.49 2.85 -24.41
C TYR A 130 -6.48 1.84 -24.94
N SER A 131 -5.56 2.29 -25.79
CA SER A 131 -4.39 1.52 -26.20
C SER A 131 -3.13 2.36 -26.20
N ALA A 132 -2.02 1.77 -25.80
CA ALA A 132 -0.71 2.41 -25.82
C ALA A 132 0.39 1.43 -26.20
N ARG A 133 1.40 1.94 -26.89
CA ARG A 133 2.68 1.27 -27.07
C ARG A 133 3.58 1.62 -25.91
N PHE A 134 4.43 0.68 -25.50
CA PHE A 134 5.47 0.97 -24.53
C PHE A 134 6.80 0.37 -24.91
N ASP A 135 7.85 1.01 -24.40
CA ASP A 135 9.22 0.52 -24.39
C ASP A 135 9.73 0.60 -22.95
N ILE A 136 10.29 -0.50 -22.46
CA ILE A 136 10.91 -0.54 -21.14
C ILE A 136 12.31 -1.09 -21.20
N LYS A 137 13.24 -0.36 -20.60
CA LYS A 137 14.64 -0.75 -20.47
C LYS A 137 14.89 -1.45 -19.14
N ARG A 138 15.94 -2.26 -19.06
CA ARG A 138 16.33 -3.01 -17.85
C ARG A 138 16.65 -2.11 -16.65
N ASN A 139 17.06 -0.87 -16.92
CA ASN A 139 17.27 0.19 -15.92
C ASN A 139 15.95 0.78 -15.36
N GLY A 140 14.79 0.36 -15.88
CA GLY A 140 13.46 0.76 -15.43
C GLY A 140 12.90 2.00 -16.12
N VAL A 141 13.63 2.64 -17.05
CA VAL A 141 13.09 3.73 -17.86
C VAL A 141 12.00 3.16 -18.76
N THR A 142 10.80 3.73 -18.66
CA THR A 142 9.61 3.30 -19.40
C THR A 142 9.09 4.48 -20.22
N ALA A 143 8.94 4.29 -21.52
CA ALA A 143 8.25 5.20 -22.41
C ALA A 143 6.87 4.61 -22.74
N ILE A 144 5.84 5.44 -22.72
CA ILE A 144 4.46 5.04 -23.05
C ILE A 144 3.94 6.04 -24.07
N ASP A 145 3.62 5.54 -25.26
CA ASP A 145 3.07 6.31 -26.35
C ASP A 145 1.60 5.91 -26.51
N THR A 146 0.67 6.82 -26.16
CA THR A 146 -0.75 6.61 -26.37
C THR A 146 -1.04 6.45 -27.86
N LEU A 147 -1.69 5.35 -28.24
CA LEU A 147 -2.08 5.09 -29.63
C LEU A 147 -3.53 5.51 -29.88
N SER A 148 -4.42 5.16 -28.94
CA SER A 148 -5.81 5.56 -29.00
C SER A 148 -6.40 5.70 -27.60
N VAL A 149 -7.28 6.68 -27.47
CA VAL A 149 -8.23 6.77 -26.36
C VAL A 149 -9.59 6.81 -27.04
N ALA A 150 -10.51 5.91 -26.68
CA ALA A 150 -11.82 5.89 -27.30
C ALA A 150 -12.44 7.29 -27.20
N PRO A 151 -12.89 7.87 -28.34
CA PRO A 151 -13.45 9.21 -28.35
C PRO A 151 -14.63 9.23 -27.39
N ASP A 152 -14.46 9.96 -26.28
CA ASP A 152 -15.54 10.29 -25.38
C ASP A 152 -16.20 11.55 -25.97
N ASP A 153 -17.53 11.68 -25.89
CA ASP A 153 -18.28 12.85 -26.39
C ASP A 153 -18.00 14.15 -25.56
N ARG A 154 -16.78 14.32 -25.06
CA ARG A 154 -16.41 15.24 -23.97
C ARG A 154 -15.44 16.32 -24.45
N PRO A 155 -15.42 17.48 -23.77
CA PRO A 155 -14.50 18.59 -24.08
C PRO A 155 -13.03 18.20 -23.94
N GLU A 156 -12.17 18.77 -24.79
CA GLU A 156 -10.72 18.47 -24.93
C GLU A 156 -9.95 18.38 -23.60
N ILE A 157 -10.18 19.30 -22.66
CA ILE A 157 -9.51 19.32 -21.34
C ILE A 157 -9.78 18.05 -20.50
N ARG A 158 -10.92 17.38 -20.73
CA ARG A 158 -11.22 16.09 -20.08
C ARG A 158 -10.54 14.92 -20.76
N ALA A 159 -10.29 15.00 -22.07
CA ALA A 159 -9.59 13.97 -22.83
C ALA A 159 -8.12 13.88 -22.39
N GLU A 160 -7.41 14.99 -22.27
CA GLU A 160 -6.00 15.03 -21.79
C GLU A 160 -5.85 14.41 -20.40
N ARG A 161 -6.75 14.74 -19.47
CA ARG A 161 -6.72 14.16 -18.11
C ARG A 161 -7.00 12.67 -18.10
N LEU A 162 -7.88 12.21 -18.99
CA LEU A 162 -8.21 10.80 -19.11
C LEU A 162 -7.04 10.02 -19.73
N GLU A 163 -6.41 10.58 -20.75
CA GLU A 163 -5.20 10.04 -21.36
C GLU A 163 -4.08 9.91 -20.33
N HIS A 164 -3.76 10.98 -19.59
CA HIS A 164 -2.75 10.94 -18.53
C HIS A 164 -3.08 9.88 -17.47
N ALA A 165 -4.34 9.77 -17.05
CA ALA A 165 -4.78 8.76 -16.09
C ALA A 165 -4.57 7.32 -16.61
N PHE A 166 -4.85 7.06 -17.89
CA PHE A 166 -4.60 5.75 -18.50
C PHE A 166 -3.11 5.48 -18.68
N ALA A 167 -2.32 6.47 -19.10
CA ALA A 167 -0.87 6.35 -19.22
C ALA A 167 -0.24 6.05 -17.86
N ALA A 168 -0.66 6.76 -16.81
CA ALA A 168 -0.25 6.51 -15.42
C ALA A 168 -0.60 5.08 -15.00
N GLN A 169 -1.85 4.65 -15.21
CA GLN A 169 -2.26 3.28 -14.85
C GLN A 169 -1.54 2.20 -15.65
N SER A 170 -1.21 2.49 -16.91
CA SER A 170 -0.39 1.62 -17.76
C SER A 170 1.02 1.49 -17.19
N TYR A 171 1.64 2.60 -16.77
CA TYR A 171 2.91 2.58 -16.07
C TYR A 171 2.84 1.75 -14.78
N PHE A 172 1.81 1.93 -13.96
CA PHE A 172 1.69 1.15 -12.72
C PHE A 172 1.38 -0.33 -12.99
N CYS A 173 0.67 -0.64 -14.07
CA CYS A 173 0.49 -2.00 -14.55
C CYS A 173 1.85 -2.64 -14.87
N LEU A 174 2.68 -1.96 -15.67
CA LEU A 174 4.05 -2.42 -16.00
C LEU A 174 4.94 -2.52 -14.76
N ARG A 175 4.88 -1.54 -13.87
CA ARG A 175 5.62 -1.56 -12.61
C ARG A 175 5.24 -2.79 -11.81
N ASP A 176 3.96 -2.99 -11.54
CA ASP A 176 3.49 -4.11 -10.73
C ASP A 176 3.81 -5.45 -11.40
N LEU A 177 3.78 -5.49 -12.73
CA LEU A 177 4.16 -6.66 -13.50
C LEU A 177 5.65 -7.04 -13.34
N LEU A 178 6.54 -6.05 -13.39
CA LEU A 178 7.99 -6.23 -13.55
C LEU A 178 8.81 -5.97 -12.28
N HIS A 179 8.18 -5.42 -11.24
CA HIS A 179 8.81 -5.06 -9.98
C HIS A 179 8.34 -5.94 -8.82
N THR A 180 9.29 -6.55 -8.11
CA THR A 180 8.99 -7.27 -6.86
C THR A 180 9.22 -6.35 -5.66
N HIS A 181 8.15 -6.01 -4.96
CA HIS A 181 8.22 -5.25 -3.71
C HIS A 181 8.79 -6.12 -2.57
N ARG A 182 10.11 -6.19 -2.46
CA ARG A 182 10.78 -7.00 -1.41
C ARG A 182 10.99 -6.25 -0.09
N PHE A 183 11.25 -4.95 -0.16
CA PHE A 183 11.75 -4.17 0.99
C PHE A 183 10.86 -2.98 1.36
N HIS A 184 9.72 -2.82 0.69
CA HIS A 184 8.79 -1.72 0.90
C HIS A 184 7.38 -2.13 0.53
N SER A 185 6.40 -1.41 1.08
CA SER A 185 4.99 -1.62 0.70
C SER A 185 4.78 -1.21 -0.76
N PRO A 186 4.01 -1.97 -1.55
CA PRO A 186 3.62 -1.57 -2.91
C PRO A 186 2.97 -0.17 -2.99
N SER A 187 2.21 0.21 -1.96
CA SER A 187 1.56 1.52 -1.86
C SER A 187 2.53 2.68 -1.64
N SER A 188 3.78 2.39 -1.25
CA SER A 188 4.78 3.42 -0.94
C SER A 188 5.52 3.96 -2.17
N ASP A 189 5.40 3.25 -3.31
CA ASP A 189 6.07 3.49 -4.61
C ASP A 189 5.30 4.45 -5.54
N THR A 190 4.48 5.32 -4.97
CA THR A 190 3.71 6.36 -5.67
C THR A 190 4.51 7.64 -5.92
N ILE A 191 5.84 7.60 -5.74
CA ILE A 191 6.71 8.77 -5.94
C ILE A 191 6.94 9.05 -7.42
N ILE A 192 6.95 7.98 -8.22
CA ILE A 192 7.20 8.04 -9.65
C ILE A 192 5.83 8.11 -10.32
N ASP A 193 5.62 9.21 -11.02
CA ASP A 193 4.44 9.49 -11.83
C ASP A 193 4.83 9.46 -13.31
N VAL A 194 3.85 9.55 -14.20
CA VAL A 194 4.07 9.72 -15.63
C VAL A 194 4.19 11.21 -15.95
N TYR A 195 5.20 11.53 -16.75
CA TYR A 195 5.51 12.89 -17.18
C TYR A 195 5.60 12.93 -18.69
N ASP A 196 5.22 14.05 -19.28
CA ASP A 196 5.15 14.23 -20.74
C ASP A 196 6.54 14.22 -21.39
N ASP A 197 7.58 14.61 -20.65
CA ASP A 197 8.95 14.67 -21.14
C ASP A 197 9.99 14.18 -20.11
N LEU A 198 11.12 13.71 -20.66
CA LEU A 198 12.20 13.12 -19.88
C LEU A 198 12.90 14.13 -18.94
N ASP A 199 13.00 15.40 -19.32
CA ASP A 199 13.71 16.39 -18.51
C ASP A 199 12.87 16.85 -17.31
N THR A 200 11.56 16.96 -17.49
CA THR A 200 10.61 17.12 -16.39
C THR A 200 10.64 15.90 -15.48
N LEU A 201 10.64 14.67 -16.03
CA LEU A 201 10.78 13.44 -15.24
C LEU A 201 12.04 13.46 -14.38
N LYS A 202 13.21 13.74 -14.99
CA LYS A 202 14.49 13.83 -14.27
C LYS A 202 14.42 14.78 -13.09
N ARG A 203 13.89 15.98 -13.32
CA ARG A 203 13.78 17.04 -12.32
C ARG A 203 12.84 16.64 -11.18
N GLN A 204 11.64 16.18 -11.53
CA GLN A 204 10.60 15.86 -10.56
C GLN A 204 10.95 14.63 -9.72
N VAL A 205 11.49 13.57 -10.32
CA VAL A 205 11.92 12.36 -9.60
C VAL A 205 13.10 12.69 -8.68
N ASN A 206 14.12 13.41 -9.16
CA ASN A 206 15.27 13.78 -8.34
C ASN A 206 14.86 14.67 -7.14
N PHE A 207 14.02 15.68 -7.38
CA PHE A 207 13.52 16.55 -6.32
C PHE A 207 12.60 15.81 -5.34
N GLY A 208 11.67 15.00 -5.84
CA GLY A 208 10.71 14.23 -5.05
C GLY A 208 11.39 13.23 -4.11
N LEU A 209 12.35 12.44 -4.63
CA LEU A 209 13.12 11.50 -3.83
C LEU A 209 13.95 12.23 -2.76
N MET A 210 14.65 13.32 -3.13
CA MET A 210 15.44 14.09 -2.16
C MET A 210 14.56 14.69 -1.06
N ARG A 211 13.44 15.31 -1.42
CA ARG A 211 12.48 15.87 -0.45
C ARG A 211 11.97 14.78 0.51
N ARG A 212 11.73 13.56 0.02
CA ARG A 212 11.27 12.44 0.86
C ARG A 212 12.39 11.92 1.76
N ALA A 213 13.63 11.83 1.28
CA ALA A 213 14.79 11.49 2.11
C ALA A 213 14.98 12.52 3.24
N LEU A 214 14.91 13.81 2.93
CA LEU A 214 14.98 14.88 3.93
C LEU A 214 13.81 14.84 4.93
N SER A 215 12.61 14.54 4.45
CA SER A 215 11.43 14.40 5.32
C SER A 215 11.57 13.19 6.26
N ALA A 216 12.06 12.06 5.76
CA ALA A 216 12.38 10.88 6.57
C ALA A 216 13.48 11.20 7.60
N ARG A 217 14.55 11.90 7.19
CA ARG A 217 15.62 12.34 8.09
C ARG A 217 15.12 13.25 9.22
N ARG A 218 14.11 14.09 8.98
CA ARG A 218 13.52 14.95 10.03
C ARG A 218 12.84 14.13 11.13
N VAL A 219 12.40 12.91 10.83
CA VAL A 219 11.87 11.99 11.83
C VAL A 219 13.05 11.43 12.63
N GLN A 220 13.11 11.80 13.90
CA GLN A 220 14.20 11.46 14.82
C GLN A 220 14.07 10.03 15.37
N THR A 221 13.95 9.04 14.48
CA THR A 221 13.95 7.61 14.81
C THR A 221 14.98 6.88 13.95
N VAL A 222 15.55 5.80 14.45
CA VAL A 222 16.56 5.02 13.72
C VAL A 222 15.98 4.46 12.41
N GLU A 223 14.77 3.92 12.47
CA GLU A 223 14.06 3.37 11.31
C GLU A 223 13.89 4.42 10.19
N ALA A 224 13.57 5.67 10.55
CA ALA A 224 13.38 6.71 9.56
C ALA A 224 14.70 7.17 8.92
N GLN A 225 15.81 7.17 9.68
CA GLN A 225 17.14 7.41 9.11
C GLN A 225 17.54 6.30 8.13
N GLN A 226 17.32 5.04 8.48
CA GLN A 226 17.57 3.91 7.59
C GLN A 226 16.72 4.00 6.31
N ARG A 227 15.45 4.39 6.44
CA ARG A 227 14.58 4.66 5.29
C ARG A 227 15.11 5.79 4.40
N ALA A 228 15.63 6.87 5.01
CA ALA A 228 16.25 7.96 4.27
C ALA A 228 17.48 7.50 3.48
N ILE A 229 18.33 6.65 4.06
CA ILE A 229 19.47 6.01 3.37
C ILE A 229 19.00 5.20 2.17
N GLY A 230 17.95 4.38 2.33
CA GLY A 230 17.37 3.61 1.23
C GLY A 230 16.89 4.51 0.08
N ILE A 231 16.20 5.60 0.38
CA ILE A 231 15.75 6.57 -0.64
C ILE A 231 16.95 7.23 -1.34
N ILE A 232 18.02 7.57 -0.61
CA ILE A 232 19.24 8.14 -1.20
C ILE A 232 19.93 7.13 -2.12
N ALA A 233 19.93 5.84 -1.77
CA ALA A 233 20.46 4.79 -2.64
C ALA A 233 19.68 4.71 -3.97
N TYR A 234 18.35 4.76 -3.91
CA TYR A 234 17.50 4.87 -5.12
C TYR A 234 17.82 6.12 -5.94
N LEU A 235 17.96 7.27 -5.27
CA LEU A 235 18.28 8.54 -5.94
C LEU A 235 19.67 8.50 -6.60
N LYS A 236 20.66 7.86 -5.96
CA LYS A 236 22.00 7.66 -6.54
C LYS A 236 21.92 6.77 -7.79
N ALA A 237 21.18 5.67 -7.72
CA ALA A 237 20.95 4.81 -8.88
C ALA A 237 20.23 5.55 -10.02
N PHE A 238 19.21 6.35 -9.70
CA PHE A 238 18.50 7.18 -10.67
C PHE A 238 19.44 8.15 -11.40
N ARG A 239 20.25 8.91 -10.65
CA ARG A 239 21.23 9.84 -11.22
C ARG A 239 22.22 9.14 -12.15
N ILE A 240 22.72 7.98 -11.76
CA ILE A 240 23.73 7.24 -12.54
C ILE A 240 23.12 6.70 -13.85
N ASN A 241 21.89 6.18 -13.80
CA ASN A 241 21.32 5.42 -14.92
C ASN A 241 20.40 6.23 -15.84
N VAL A 242 19.93 7.41 -15.39
CA VAL A 242 18.91 8.20 -16.13
C VAL A 242 19.39 9.62 -16.43
N MET A 243 20.23 10.21 -15.59
CA MET A 243 20.69 11.60 -15.77
C MET A 243 22.04 11.64 -16.49
N SER A 244 22.23 12.65 -17.34
CA SER A 244 23.52 12.88 -18.00
C SER A 244 24.59 13.35 -16.99
N ALA A 245 25.86 13.44 -17.41
CA ALA A 245 26.90 14.05 -16.57
C ALA A 245 26.58 15.54 -16.29
N ALA A 246 26.20 16.30 -17.32
CA ALA A 246 25.83 17.70 -17.19
C ALA A 246 24.61 17.90 -16.25
N ASP A 247 23.58 17.04 -16.37
CA ASP A 247 22.40 17.09 -15.51
C ASP A 247 22.77 16.90 -14.04
N ARG A 248 23.78 16.06 -13.75
CA ARG A 248 24.26 15.77 -12.40
C ARG A 248 25.11 16.89 -11.82
N GLU A 249 25.96 17.50 -12.64
CA GLU A 249 26.80 18.64 -12.24
C GLU A 249 25.98 19.89 -11.95
N ALA A 250 24.84 20.08 -12.64
CA ALA A 250 23.92 21.19 -12.38
C ALA A 250 23.18 21.10 -11.02
N LEU A 251 23.29 19.98 -10.29
CA LEU A 251 22.58 19.79 -9.03
C LEU A 251 23.30 20.48 -7.88
N SER A 252 22.57 21.32 -7.15
CA SER A 252 23.10 22.12 -6.03
C SER A 252 23.37 21.34 -4.74
N PHE A 253 23.10 20.03 -4.69
CA PHE A 253 23.21 19.24 -3.47
C PHE A 253 23.93 17.90 -3.66
N SER A 254 24.84 17.63 -2.71
CA SER A 254 25.61 16.39 -2.63
C SER A 254 24.84 15.30 -1.89
N LEU A 255 24.67 14.15 -2.56
CA LEU A 255 24.08 12.96 -1.94
C LEU A 255 25.01 12.36 -0.90
N ASP A 256 26.32 12.36 -1.16
CA ASP A 256 27.30 11.74 -0.27
C ASP A 256 27.43 12.53 1.05
N GLU A 257 27.37 13.87 1.00
CA GLU A 257 27.30 14.71 2.21
C GLU A 257 26.01 14.45 3.00
N THR A 258 24.88 14.34 2.31
CA THR A 258 23.58 14.05 2.95
C THR A 258 23.61 12.68 3.63
N LEU A 259 24.19 11.68 2.97
CA LEU A 259 24.35 10.33 3.50
C LEU A 259 25.27 10.32 4.72
N ALA A 260 26.41 11.01 4.66
CA ALA A 260 27.34 11.16 5.77
C ALA A 260 26.66 11.81 6.99
N ALA A 261 25.90 12.89 6.76
CA ALA A 261 25.14 13.56 7.81
C ALA A 261 24.08 12.66 8.46
N ILE A 262 23.39 11.82 7.67
CA ILE A 262 22.42 10.85 8.20
C ILE A 262 23.14 9.81 9.05
N ASN A 263 24.20 9.18 8.53
CA ASN A 263 24.97 8.16 9.24
C ASN A 263 25.54 8.67 10.58
N ALA A 264 26.07 9.90 10.59
CA ALA A 264 26.56 10.54 11.82
C ALA A 264 25.46 10.78 12.86
N SER A 265 24.21 10.97 12.43
CA SER A 265 23.07 11.23 13.33
C SER A 265 22.46 9.98 13.95
N ILE A 266 22.61 8.80 13.31
CA ILE A 266 22.03 7.53 13.77
C ILE A 266 22.40 7.18 15.22
N PRO A 267 23.68 7.18 15.65
CA PRO A 267 24.01 6.80 17.03
C PRO A 267 23.41 7.77 18.06
N LEU A 268 23.36 9.06 17.74
CA LEU A 268 22.75 10.08 18.60
C LEU A 268 21.24 9.87 18.75
N ILE A 269 20.57 9.58 17.62
CA ILE A 269 19.13 9.29 17.60
C ILE A 269 18.84 7.98 18.33
N ALA A 270 19.63 6.93 18.12
CA ALA A 270 19.47 5.65 18.82
C ALA A 270 19.59 5.80 20.34
N ALA A 271 20.57 6.57 20.82
CA ALA A 271 20.72 6.88 22.25
C ALA A 271 19.52 7.67 22.80
N LYS A 272 19.01 8.65 22.04
CA LYS A 272 17.83 9.45 22.41
C LYS A 272 16.55 8.60 22.41
N GLU A 273 16.38 7.73 21.42
CA GLU A 273 15.25 6.82 21.29
C GLU A 273 15.23 5.83 22.44
N PHE A 274 16.38 5.21 22.77
CA PHE A 274 16.52 4.33 23.93
C PHE A 274 16.10 4.99 25.27
N ARG A 275 16.48 6.27 25.45
CA ARG A 275 16.12 7.07 26.63
C ARG A 275 14.73 7.71 26.54
N SER A 276 14.01 7.52 25.44
CA SER A 276 12.72 8.19 25.25
C SER A 276 11.67 7.68 26.24
N PRO A 277 10.77 8.56 26.72
CA PRO A 277 9.65 8.14 27.56
C PRO A 277 8.74 7.13 26.82
N LYS A 278 8.72 7.16 25.48
CA LYS A 278 8.02 6.16 24.66
C LYS A 278 8.57 4.76 24.90
N ASN A 279 9.89 4.57 24.83
CA ASN A 279 10.50 3.26 25.11
C ASN A 279 10.33 2.83 26.57
N ALA A 280 10.20 3.78 27.50
CA ALA A 280 9.80 3.46 28.87
C ALA A 280 8.34 2.97 28.94
N LEU A 281 7.42 3.64 28.25
CA LEU A 281 6.00 3.27 28.17
C LEU A 281 5.79 1.94 27.43
N ASP A 282 6.50 1.67 26.34
CA ASP A 282 6.41 0.39 25.61
C ASP A 282 6.95 -0.77 26.47
N ARG A 283 8.02 -0.54 27.23
CA ARG A 283 8.51 -1.52 28.22
C ARG A 283 7.51 -1.73 29.35
N LEU A 284 6.89 -0.67 29.86
CA LEU A 284 5.83 -0.77 30.86
C LEU A 284 4.65 -1.56 30.32
N ARG A 285 4.21 -1.26 29.09
CA ARG A 285 3.14 -1.98 28.39
C ARG A 285 3.43 -3.47 28.29
N LEU A 286 4.63 -3.86 27.84
CA LEU A 286 5.01 -5.28 27.74
C LEU A 286 4.98 -5.96 29.10
N LYS A 287 5.42 -5.29 30.17
CA LYS A 287 5.32 -5.79 31.54
C LYS A 287 3.86 -5.95 32.00
N VAL A 288 2.99 -4.98 31.70
CA VAL A 288 1.55 -5.05 32.03
C VAL A 288 0.88 -6.20 31.30
N ILE A 289 1.12 -6.36 30.00
CA ILE A 289 0.58 -7.48 29.20
C ILE A 289 1.07 -8.81 29.75
N ALA A 290 2.37 -8.95 30.02
CA ALA A 290 2.93 -10.16 30.60
C ALA A 290 2.32 -10.48 31.97
N GLY A 291 2.17 -9.47 32.85
CA GLY A 291 1.55 -9.65 34.16
C GLY A 291 0.09 -10.10 34.07
N ILE A 292 -0.70 -9.48 33.19
CA ILE A 292 -2.07 -9.88 32.90
C ILE A 292 -2.11 -11.33 32.39
N SER A 293 -1.28 -11.68 31.41
CA SER A 293 -1.21 -13.04 30.87
C SER A 293 -0.86 -14.07 31.94
N ILE A 294 0.04 -13.74 32.87
CA ILE A 294 0.37 -14.60 34.01
C ILE A 294 -0.85 -14.76 34.94
N ILE A 295 -1.58 -13.69 35.25
CA ILE A 295 -2.79 -13.74 36.08
C ILE A 295 -3.86 -14.64 35.45
N PHE A 296 -4.13 -14.45 34.15
CA PHE A 296 -5.10 -15.26 33.42
C PHE A 296 -4.64 -16.73 33.29
N GLY A 297 -3.36 -16.97 33.05
CA GLY A 297 -2.78 -18.31 33.03
C GLY A 297 -2.90 -19.01 34.38
N TYR A 298 -2.61 -18.31 35.47
CA TYR A 298 -2.76 -18.83 36.83
C TYR A 298 -4.24 -19.06 37.19
N ALA A 299 -5.14 -18.16 36.80
CA ALA A 299 -6.58 -18.31 37.01
C ALA A 299 -7.16 -19.52 36.27
N ALA A 300 -6.67 -19.79 35.06
CA ALA A 300 -7.02 -20.99 34.30
C ALA A 300 -6.50 -22.28 34.96
N LEU A 301 -5.27 -22.28 35.48
CA LEU A 301 -4.67 -23.42 36.18
C LEU A 301 -5.34 -23.73 37.54
N ILE A 302 -5.86 -22.71 38.24
CA ILE A 302 -6.59 -22.90 39.51
C ILE A 302 -7.93 -23.59 39.29
N LYS A 303 -8.52 -23.57 38.09
CA LYS A 303 -9.84 -24.15 37.82
C LYS A 303 -9.91 -25.65 38.16
N ASP A 304 -8.79 -26.37 38.00
CA ASP A 304 -8.70 -27.82 38.24
C ASP A 304 -7.94 -28.20 39.51
N SER A 305 -7.34 -27.24 40.22
CA SER A 305 -6.51 -27.50 41.40
C SER A 305 -7.12 -26.91 42.66
N LYS A 306 -7.18 -27.70 43.75
CA LYS A 306 -7.60 -27.27 45.10
C LYS A 306 -6.61 -26.27 45.73
N VAL A 307 -6.14 -25.29 44.96
CA VAL A 307 -5.19 -24.29 45.42
C VAL A 307 -5.92 -23.37 46.39
N LEU A 308 -5.52 -23.47 47.66
CA LEU A 308 -6.02 -22.71 48.78
C LEU A 308 -5.56 -21.25 48.64
N VAL A 309 -6.33 -20.41 47.95
CA VAL A 309 -6.21 -18.96 48.13
C VAL A 309 -6.44 -18.70 49.63
N PRO A 310 -5.48 -18.07 50.35
CA PRO A 310 -5.59 -17.84 51.78
C PRO A 310 -6.92 -17.16 52.11
N GLN A 311 -7.64 -17.64 53.13
CA GLN A 311 -8.96 -17.12 53.49
C GLN A 311 -8.95 -15.61 53.81
N GLN A 312 -7.79 -15.06 54.17
CA GLN A 312 -7.57 -13.65 54.49
C GLN A 312 -7.63 -12.73 53.25
N LEU A 313 -7.63 -13.29 52.03
CA LEU A 313 -7.67 -12.54 50.76
C LEU A 313 -8.96 -12.82 49.98
N SER A 314 -10.11 -12.57 50.61
CA SER A 314 -11.45 -12.83 50.04
C SER A 314 -11.68 -12.14 48.69
N TRP A 315 -11.16 -10.92 48.51
CA TRP A 315 -11.26 -10.18 47.25
C TRP A 315 -10.51 -10.85 46.09
N VAL A 316 -9.35 -11.47 46.36
CA VAL A 316 -8.57 -12.22 45.36
C VAL A 316 -9.39 -13.42 44.91
N ARG A 317 -9.98 -14.15 45.84
CA ARG A 317 -10.84 -15.29 45.53
C ARG A 317 -12.02 -14.87 44.63
N SER A 318 -12.72 -13.79 44.97
CA SER A 318 -13.83 -13.27 44.14
C SER A 318 -13.38 -12.85 42.74
N LEU A 319 -12.22 -12.20 42.61
CA LEU A 319 -11.67 -11.82 41.32
C LEU A 319 -11.35 -13.05 40.45
N PHE A 320 -10.72 -14.06 41.03
CA PHE A 320 -10.38 -15.30 40.33
C PHE A 320 -11.63 -16.09 39.94
N THR A 321 -12.62 -16.19 40.82
CA THR A 321 -13.93 -16.80 40.51
C THR A 321 -14.61 -16.06 39.37
N PHE A 322 -14.64 -14.72 39.38
CA PHE A 322 -15.20 -13.92 38.29
C PHE A 322 -14.47 -14.18 36.96
N ILE A 323 -13.14 -14.16 36.96
CA ILE A 323 -12.33 -14.45 35.77
C ILE A 323 -12.62 -15.87 35.26
N GLN A 324 -12.82 -16.85 36.14
CA GLN A 324 -13.11 -18.24 35.76
C GLN A 324 -14.52 -18.41 35.18
N GLU A 325 -15.53 -17.80 35.81
CA GLU A 325 -16.94 -17.90 35.41
C GLU A 325 -17.24 -17.07 34.15
N ARG A 326 -16.54 -15.94 33.97
CA ARG A 326 -16.77 -14.97 32.90
C ARG A 326 -15.52 -14.73 32.06
N ILE A 327 -14.72 -15.78 31.83
CA ILE A 327 -13.41 -15.68 31.18
C ILE A 327 -13.44 -14.95 29.84
N GLY A 328 -14.49 -15.15 29.03
CA GLY A 328 -14.67 -14.46 27.76
C GLY A 328 -14.87 -12.95 27.91
N LEU A 329 -15.70 -12.51 28.87
CA LEU A 329 -15.94 -11.10 29.14
C LEU A 329 -14.72 -10.43 29.80
N ALA A 330 -14.05 -11.12 30.73
CA ALA A 330 -12.83 -10.64 31.36
C ALA A 330 -11.70 -10.43 30.33
N LEU A 331 -11.53 -11.39 29.41
CA LEU A 331 -10.52 -11.32 28.36
C LEU A 331 -10.86 -10.23 27.33
N LEU A 332 -12.12 -10.12 26.90
CA LEU A 332 -12.58 -9.05 26.01
C LEU A 332 -12.36 -7.66 26.63
N SER A 333 -12.74 -7.48 27.89
CA SER A 333 -12.57 -6.20 28.62
C SER A 333 -11.09 -5.83 28.75
N THR A 334 -10.24 -6.83 29.00
CA THR A 334 -8.80 -6.65 29.09
C THR A 334 -8.18 -6.28 27.74
N VAL A 335 -8.60 -6.94 26.66
CA VAL A 335 -8.19 -6.60 25.29
C VAL A 335 -8.62 -5.18 24.93
N LEU A 336 -9.85 -4.79 25.24
CA LEU A 336 -10.38 -3.46 24.99
C LEU A 336 -9.66 -2.39 25.82
N LEU A 337 -9.33 -2.67 27.08
CA LEU A 337 -8.54 -1.77 27.93
C LEU A 337 -7.12 -1.61 27.41
N ILE A 338 -6.45 -2.70 27.04
CA ILE A 338 -5.10 -2.66 26.44
C ILE A 338 -5.15 -1.87 25.13
N TRP A 339 -6.19 -2.07 24.31
CA TRP A 339 -6.40 -1.33 23.07
C TRP A 339 -6.63 0.17 23.33
N PHE A 340 -7.47 0.52 24.31
CA PHE A 340 -7.72 1.90 24.70
C PHE A 340 -6.46 2.59 25.25
N ILE A 341 -5.72 1.93 26.15
CA ILE A 341 -4.43 2.41 26.66
C ILE A 341 -3.43 2.56 25.50
N GLN A 342 -3.42 1.63 24.54
CA GLN A 342 -2.59 1.74 23.34
C GLN A 342 -2.98 2.95 22.49
N VAL A 343 -4.27 3.27 22.34
CA VAL A 343 -4.72 4.46 21.63
C VAL A 343 -4.32 5.74 22.37
N LEU A 344 -4.49 5.79 23.70
CA LEU A 344 -4.14 6.93 24.54
C LEU A 344 -2.62 7.19 24.64
N LEU A 345 -1.82 6.15 24.86
CA LEU A 345 -0.37 6.26 25.05
C LEU A 345 0.40 6.35 23.72
N SER A 346 -0.25 6.10 22.59
CA SER A 346 0.36 6.29 21.27
C SER A 346 0.38 7.77 20.88
N LEU A 347 1.19 8.55 21.59
CA LEU A 347 1.39 9.98 21.34
C LEU A 347 1.99 10.31 19.97
N LYS A 348 2.49 9.31 19.23
CA LYS A 348 2.83 9.39 17.80
C LYS A 348 2.85 7.98 17.21
N ASN A 349 1.69 7.51 16.78
CA ASN A 349 1.59 6.28 16.02
C ASN A 349 1.99 6.58 14.57
N GLY A 350 2.92 5.84 13.98
CA GLY A 350 3.17 5.95 12.53
C GLY A 350 1.89 5.73 11.72
N LYS A 351 0.97 4.89 12.23
CA LYS A 351 -0.40 4.74 11.71
C LYS A 351 -1.25 6.01 11.85
N ARG A 352 -1.09 6.81 12.92
CA ARG A 352 -1.77 8.10 13.07
C ARG A 352 -1.18 9.12 12.12
N ASP A 353 0.13 9.11 11.90
CA ASP A 353 0.77 10.00 10.93
C ASP A 353 0.45 9.59 9.49
N ASP A 354 0.30 8.30 9.19
CA ASP A 354 -0.19 7.82 7.90
C ASP A 354 -1.69 8.11 7.73
N ILE A 355 -2.51 7.93 8.77
CA ILE A 355 -3.90 8.39 8.80
C ILE A 355 -3.91 9.90 8.59
N LEU A 356 -3.33 10.73 9.46
CA LEU A 356 -3.25 12.19 9.32
C LEU A 356 -2.66 12.66 7.98
N ARG A 357 -1.66 11.97 7.41
CA ARG A 357 -1.12 12.30 6.08
C ARG A 357 -2.12 11.95 4.98
N ASN A 358 -2.80 10.81 5.07
CA ASN A 358 -3.84 10.42 4.13
C ASN A 358 -5.09 11.30 4.28
N THR A 359 -5.51 11.56 5.51
CA THR A 359 -6.54 12.50 5.95
C THR A 359 -6.25 13.93 5.50
N SER A 360 -5.02 14.43 5.60
CA SER A 360 -4.65 15.78 5.11
C SER A 360 -4.60 15.85 3.58
N ARG A 361 -4.20 14.76 2.89
CA ARG A 361 -4.34 14.66 1.43
C ARG A 361 -5.81 14.66 0.99
N VAL A 362 -6.70 14.02 1.74
CA VAL A 362 -8.17 14.09 1.54
C VAL A 362 -8.70 15.49 1.84
N ALA A 363 -8.24 16.13 2.92
CA ALA A 363 -8.63 17.48 3.29
C ALA A 363 -8.17 18.54 2.28
N LEU A 364 -7.12 18.24 1.50
CA LEU A 364 -6.68 19.04 0.35
C LEU A 364 -7.50 18.74 -0.92
N ALA A 365 -8.06 17.52 -1.05
CA ALA A 365 -8.91 17.12 -2.17
C ALA A 365 -10.38 17.58 -2.03
N PHE A 366 -10.86 17.81 -0.80
CA PHE A 366 -12.21 18.32 -0.52
C PHE A 366 -12.15 19.72 0.10
N ARG A 367 -13.08 20.63 -0.25
CA ARG A 367 -13.16 21.98 0.37
C ARG A 367 -13.34 21.87 1.90
N VAL A 368 -12.21 22.02 2.62
CA VAL A 368 -11.87 22.21 4.06
C VAL A 368 -12.98 22.08 5.15
N ARG A 369 -14.23 22.51 4.92
CA ARG A 369 -15.24 22.64 6.00
C ARG A 369 -16.03 21.36 6.33
N ARG A 370 -16.17 20.39 5.41
CA ARG A 370 -17.06 19.23 5.62
C ARG A 370 -16.38 18.05 6.32
N PHE A 371 -15.05 18.00 6.33
CA PHE A 371 -14.30 16.83 6.77
C PHE A 371 -13.99 16.81 8.28
N ALA A 372 -13.72 17.96 8.90
CA ALA A 372 -13.52 18.05 10.35
C ALA A 372 -14.74 17.57 11.15
N ILE A 373 -15.94 17.75 10.59
CA ILE A 373 -17.20 17.29 11.18
C ILE A 373 -17.27 15.76 11.22
N PHE A 374 -16.76 15.07 10.19
CA PHE A 374 -16.75 13.61 10.13
C PHE A 374 -15.81 13.00 11.19
N GLU A 375 -14.59 13.53 11.35
CA GLU A 375 -13.65 13.04 12.37
C GLU A 375 -14.20 13.22 13.79
N ILE A 376 -14.83 14.37 14.09
CA ILE A 376 -15.41 14.64 15.40
C ILE A 376 -16.54 13.64 15.69
N VAL A 377 -17.45 13.41 14.73
CA VAL A 377 -18.60 12.51 14.93
C VAL A 377 -18.14 11.06 15.18
N VAL A 378 -17.18 10.56 14.41
CA VAL A 378 -16.67 9.19 14.58
C VAL A 378 -15.92 9.04 15.90
N ALA A 379 -15.04 9.99 16.25
CA ALA A 379 -14.29 9.94 17.50
C ALA A 379 -15.20 10.01 18.73
N THR A 380 -16.22 10.87 18.70
CA THR A 380 -17.22 10.96 19.78
C THR A 380 -18.00 9.66 19.93
N GLY A 381 -18.46 9.04 18.83
CA GLY A 381 -19.18 7.77 18.88
C GLY A 381 -18.37 6.63 19.51
N MET A 382 -17.08 6.51 19.16
CA MET A 382 -16.21 5.48 19.72
C MET A 382 -15.95 5.70 21.22
N LEU A 383 -15.74 6.95 21.64
CA LEU A 383 -15.51 7.27 23.06
C LEU A 383 -16.74 6.97 23.91
N THR A 384 -17.93 7.36 23.44
CA THR A 384 -19.19 7.10 24.14
C THR A 384 -19.44 5.59 24.28
N GLY A 385 -19.22 4.80 23.22
CA GLY A 385 -19.37 3.35 23.27
C GLY A 385 -18.43 2.68 24.28
N ALA A 386 -17.17 3.12 24.34
CA ALA A 386 -16.20 2.60 25.31
C ALA A 386 -16.59 2.91 26.76
N LEU A 387 -17.05 4.14 27.03
CA LEU A 387 -17.47 4.55 28.38
C LEU A 387 -18.72 3.78 28.85
N LEU A 388 -19.70 3.57 27.97
CA LEU A 388 -20.90 2.80 28.28
C LEU A 388 -20.57 1.33 28.61
N LEU A 389 -19.63 0.73 27.88
CA LEU A 389 -19.20 -0.64 28.14
C LEU A 389 -18.48 -0.76 29.50
N ILE A 390 -17.60 0.20 29.82
CA ILE A 390 -16.92 0.24 31.12
C ILE A 390 -17.93 0.39 32.25
N ALA A 391 -18.91 1.30 32.10
CA ALA A 391 -19.96 1.51 33.09
C ALA A 391 -20.78 0.22 33.33
N TRP A 392 -21.16 -0.48 32.25
CA TRP A 392 -21.89 -1.75 32.34
C TRP A 392 -21.08 -2.86 33.04
N ILE A 393 -19.77 -2.95 32.78
CA ILE A 393 -18.88 -3.90 33.46
C ILE A 393 -18.82 -3.60 34.96
N PHE A 394 -18.67 -2.33 35.33
CA PHE A 394 -18.63 -1.91 36.74
C PHE A 394 -19.94 -2.18 37.48
N GLU A 395 -21.07 -1.86 36.85
CA GLU A 395 -22.39 -2.15 37.39
C GLU A 395 -22.57 -3.65 37.63
N THR A 396 -22.19 -4.48 36.65
CA THR A 396 -22.30 -5.95 36.77
C THR A 396 -21.41 -6.51 37.88
N LEU A 397 -20.20 -5.96 38.06
CA LEU A 397 -19.27 -6.37 39.12
C LEU A 397 -19.74 -5.94 40.52
N LEU A 398 -20.32 -4.74 40.65
CA LEU A 398 -20.75 -4.18 41.93
C LEU A 398 -22.11 -4.73 42.39
N SER A 399 -22.96 -5.14 41.44
CA SER A 399 -24.30 -5.65 41.76
C SER A 399 -24.26 -7.01 42.49
N GLY A 400 -23.15 -7.76 42.38
CA GLY A 400 -23.01 -9.11 42.93
C GLY A 400 -24.05 -10.10 42.39
N PRO A 401 -23.86 -11.42 42.56
CA PRO A 401 -24.97 -12.34 42.39
C PRO A 401 -26.00 -12.04 43.47
N ALA A 402 -27.23 -11.70 43.07
CA ALA A 402 -28.35 -11.62 44.00
C ALA A 402 -28.41 -12.94 44.78
N ILE A 403 -28.19 -12.87 46.09
CA ILE A 403 -28.27 -14.03 46.96
C ILE A 403 -29.72 -14.51 46.85
N PRO A 404 -29.98 -15.72 46.31
CA PRO A 404 -31.33 -16.26 46.32
C PRO A 404 -31.71 -16.47 47.78
N GLY A 405 -32.78 -15.77 48.19
CA GLY A 405 -33.33 -15.84 49.55
C GLY A 405 -34.02 -17.16 49.86
#